data_AF-D3EGI7-F1
#
_entry.id   AF-D3EGI7-F1
#
_cell.length_a   1.000
_cell.length_b   1.000
_cell.length_c   1.000
_cell.angle_alpha   90.00
_cell.angle_beta   90.00
_cell.angle_gamma   90.00
#
_symmetry.space_group_name_H-M   'P 1'
#
loop_
_entity.id
_entity.type
_entity.pdbx_description
1 polymer ?
#
loop_
_entity_poly.entity_id
_entity_poly.type
_entity_poly.pdbx_seq_one_letter_code
_entity_poly.pdbx_strand_id
1 'polypeptide(L)'
;MRKRTKNILISFSVITLIIFSILLINQNIKNDRDLKMKLESIIGNSVFEVWNFYHNLGNFQDLDGKSIQEINNQLYRVEGYSKVIDSGVSTELLVPIANKMNTKISAISSNYNETEEITEADQEVFNQMVQDSRKISELITEIYYQNNIHQEGKIKLKITNYEELTEFK
;
A
#
# COMPACT_ATOMS: atom_id res chain seq x y z
N MET A 1 41.05 -45.67 30.44
CA MET A 1 40.17 -44.50 30.67
C MET A 1 40.16 -43.46 29.54
N ARG A 2 41.27 -43.19 28.83
CA ARG A 2 41.41 -42.07 27.85
C ARG A 2 40.50 -42.11 26.60
N LYS A 3 40.04 -43.30 26.14
CA LYS A 3 39.11 -43.43 24.99
C LYS A 3 37.65 -43.07 25.34
N ARG A 4 37.17 -43.44 26.53
CA ARG A 4 35.79 -43.15 26.97
C ARG A 4 35.57 -41.65 27.18
N THR A 5 36.53 -40.95 27.78
CA THR A 5 36.46 -39.50 27.97
C THR A 5 36.45 -38.72 26.66
N LYS A 6 37.22 -39.16 25.65
CA LYS A 6 37.17 -38.55 24.29
C LYS A 6 35.81 -38.73 23.62
N ASN A 7 35.20 -39.91 23.70
CA ASN A 7 33.88 -40.15 23.12
C ASN A 7 32.77 -39.33 23.80
N ILE A 8 32.87 -39.15 25.12
CA ILE A 8 31.94 -38.28 25.89
C ILE A 8 32.11 -36.81 25.48
N LEU A 9 33.35 -36.33 25.30
CA LEU A 9 33.65 -34.96 24.87
C LEU A 9 33.15 -34.67 23.44
N ILE A 10 33.31 -35.64 22.53
CA ILE A 10 32.80 -35.53 21.16
C ILE A 10 31.26 -35.51 21.17
N SER A 11 30.63 -36.42 21.93
CA SER A 11 29.16 -36.45 22.07
C SER A 11 28.61 -35.13 22.62
N PHE A 12 29.25 -34.58 23.66
CA PHE A 12 28.88 -33.29 24.24
C PHE A 12 29.03 -32.14 23.22
N SER A 13 30.11 -32.12 22.46
CA SER A 13 30.36 -31.10 21.42
C SER A 13 29.29 -31.13 20.32
N VAL A 14 28.89 -32.32 19.89
CA VAL A 14 27.82 -32.50 18.90
C VAL A 14 26.48 -32.01 19.45
N ILE A 15 26.14 -32.35 20.69
CA ILE A 15 24.91 -31.88 21.34
C ILE A 15 24.89 -30.35 21.46
N THR A 16 26.01 -29.73 21.84
CA THR A 16 26.09 -28.26 21.92
C THR A 16 25.91 -27.58 20.57
N LEU A 17 26.45 -28.16 19.48
CA LEU A 17 26.26 -27.62 18.13
C LEU A 17 24.79 -27.72 17.68
N ILE A 18 24.12 -28.82 18.02
CA ILE A 18 22.68 -29.00 17.72
C ILE A 18 21.85 -27.94 18.45
N ILE A 19 22.09 -27.76 19.75
CA ILE A 19 21.38 -26.76 20.56
C ILE A 19 21.63 -25.34 20.01
N PHE A 20 22.88 -25.02 19.68
CA PHE A 20 23.23 -23.71 19.11
C PHE A 20 22.54 -23.47 17.76
N SER A 21 22.48 -24.49 16.90
CA SER A 21 21.79 -24.42 15.60
C SER A 21 20.29 -24.16 15.78
N ILE A 22 19.64 -24.84 16.73
CA ILE A 22 18.22 -24.63 17.05
C ILE A 22 17.97 -23.20 17.53
N LEU A 23 18.86 -22.68 18.41
CA LEU A 23 18.75 -21.31 18.91
C LEU A 23 18.87 -20.27 17.79
N LEU A 24 19.82 -20.45 16.87
CA LEU A 24 19.99 -19.57 15.70
C LEU A 24 18.76 -19.59 14.78
N ILE A 25 18.21 -20.78 14.50
CA ILE A 25 17.00 -20.93 13.68
C ILE A 25 15.83 -20.19 14.35
N ASN A 26 15.64 -20.35 15.66
CA ASN A 26 14.54 -19.72 16.37
C ASN A 26 14.69 -18.18 16.41
N GLN A 27 15.92 -17.67 16.55
CA GLN A 27 16.18 -16.23 16.44
C GLN A 27 15.86 -15.68 15.06
N ASN A 28 16.25 -16.38 13.99
CA ASN A 28 15.93 -15.98 12.62
C ASN A 28 14.41 -15.96 12.38
N ILE A 29 13.69 -17.02 12.79
CA ILE A 29 12.23 -17.08 12.67
C ILE A 29 11.56 -15.91 13.41
N LYS A 30 12.04 -15.57 14.61
CA LYS A 30 11.50 -14.44 15.38
C LYS A 30 11.77 -13.11 14.66
N ASN A 31 12.97 -12.91 14.12
CA ASN A 31 13.34 -11.72 13.38
C ASN A 31 12.51 -11.58 12.10
N ASP A 32 12.33 -12.66 11.34
CA ASP A 32 11.51 -12.67 10.13
C ASP A 32 10.05 -12.32 10.44
N ARG A 33 9.52 -12.83 11.55
CA ARG A 33 8.16 -12.50 12.02
C ARG A 33 8.04 -11.02 12.39
N ASP A 34 9.00 -10.47 13.13
CA ASP A 34 9.00 -9.06 13.53
C ASP A 34 9.10 -8.13 12.31
N LEU A 35 9.99 -8.45 11.36
CA LEU A 35 10.12 -7.74 10.09
C LEU A 35 8.84 -7.79 9.28
N LYS A 36 8.21 -8.96 9.18
CA LYS A 36 6.92 -9.12 8.50
C LYS A 36 5.83 -8.26 9.13
N MET A 37 5.71 -8.26 10.47
CA MET A 37 4.71 -7.43 11.17
C MET A 37 4.95 -5.94 10.96
N LYS A 38 6.20 -5.49 10.99
CA LYS A 38 6.55 -4.08 10.69
C LYS A 38 6.18 -3.71 9.25
N LEU A 39 6.49 -4.59 8.29
CA LEU A 39 6.15 -4.38 6.90
C LEU A 39 4.63 -4.34 6.69
N GLU A 40 3.89 -5.27 7.28
CA GLU A 40 2.43 -5.30 7.26
C GLU A 40 1.85 -4.01 7.85
N SER A 41 2.42 -3.48 8.93
CA SER A 41 1.99 -2.22 9.54
C SER A 41 2.26 -1.01 8.65
N ILE A 42 3.45 -0.90 8.04
CA ILE A 42 3.82 0.22 7.17
C ILE A 42 2.95 0.22 5.91
N ILE A 43 2.84 -0.92 5.24
CA ILE A 43 2.01 -1.05 4.04
C ILE A 43 0.54 -0.90 4.42
N GLY A 44 0.08 -1.46 5.54
CA GLY A 44 -1.30 -1.35 6.00
C GLY A 44 -1.74 0.10 6.23
N ASN A 45 -0.88 0.90 6.88
CA ASN A 45 -1.12 2.34 7.01
C ASN A 45 -1.17 3.02 5.64
N SER A 46 -0.25 2.68 4.74
CA SER A 46 -0.20 3.26 3.40
C SER A 46 -1.45 2.91 2.58
N VAL A 47 -1.90 1.66 2.60
CA VAL A 47 -3.15 1.20 1.96
C VAL A 47 -4.33 1.97 2.51
N PHE A 48 -4.42 2.15 3.83
CA PHE A 48 -5.50 2.91 4.45
C PHE A 48 -5.52 4.37 3.96
N GLU A 49 -4.38 5.04 3.88
CA GLU A 49 -4.29 6.43 3.43
C GLU A 49 -4.72 6.58 1.96
N VAL A 50 -4.27 5.67 1.08
CA VAL A 50 -4.67 5.65 -0.34
C VAL A 50 -6.17 5.35 -0.47
N TRP A 51 -6.66 4.33 0.24
CA TRP A 51 -8.07 3.98 0.27
C TRP A 51 -8.93 5.15 0.73
N ASN A 52 -8.55 5.80 1.84
CA ASN A 52 -9.29 6.90 2.44
C ASN A 52 -9.40 8.08 1.49
N PHE A 53 -8.32 8.40 0.77
CA PHE A 53 -8.37 9.44 -0.26
C PHE A 53 -9.41 9.11 -1.34
N TYR A 54 -9.32 7.92 -1.97
CA TYR A 54 -10.24 7.55 -3.05
C TYR A 54 -11.68 7.43 -2.57
N HIS A 55 -11.89 6.90 -1.36
CA HIS A 55 -13.21 6.85 -0.75
C HIS A 55 -13.81 8.24 -0.56
N ASN A 56 -13.04 9.18 0.01
CA ASN A 56 -13.51 10.54 0.26
C ASN A 56 -13.69 11.34 -1.03
N LEU A 57 -12.78 11.21 -1.99
CA LEU A 57 -12.92 11.82 -3.32
C LEU A 57 -14.16 11.27 -4.04
N GLY A 58 -14.43 9.97 -3.92
CA GLY A 58 -15.65 9.35 -4.44
C GLY A 58 -16.94 9.94 -3.85
N ASN A 59 -16.87 10.56 -2.67
CA ASN A 59 -18.03 11.17 -2.01
C ASN A 59 -18.13 12.69 -2.25
N PHE A 60 -17.20 13.29 -2.98
CA PHE A 60 -17.22 14.70 -3.32
C PHE A 60 -18.32 15.00 -4.36
N GLN A 61 -18.94 16.19 -4.27
CA GLN A 61 -20.04 16.60 -5.18
C GLN A 61 -19.69 17.82 -6.02
N ASP A 62 -19.00 18.79 -5.44
CA ASP A 62 -18.76 20.09 -6.08
C ASP A 62 -17.27 20.37 -6.27
N LEU A 63 -16.93 20.96 -7.41
CA LEU A 63 -15.58 21.44 -7.67
C LEU A 63 -15.52 22.96 -7.51
N ASP A 64 -14.54 23.45 -6.77
CA ASP A 64 -14.22 24.87 -6.63
C ASP A 64 -12.68 25.04 -6.53
N GLY A 65 -12.19 26.28 -6.59
CA GLY A 65 -10.75 26.55 -6.53
C GLY A 65 -10.07 25.99 -5.27
N LYS A 66 -10.77 25.95 -4.13
CA LYS A 66 -10.24 25.41 -2.87
C LYS A 66 -10.16 23.89 -2.92
N SER A 67 -11.21 23.22 -3.41
CA SER A 67 -11.24 21.76 -3.52
C SER A 67 -10.23 21.26 -4.55
N ILE A 68 -10.01 21.99 -5.65
CA ILE A 68 -8.94 21.70 -6.62
C ILE A 68 -7.58 21.67 -5.91
N GLN A 69 -7.25 22.71 -5.15
CA GLN A 69 -5.97 22.79 -4.43
C GLN A 69 -5.83 21.68 -3.39
N GLU A 70 -6.89 21.39 -2.65
CA GLU A 70 -6.91 20.33 -1.64
C GLU A 70 -6.69 18.95 -2.26
N ILE A 71 -7.40 18.62 -3.33
CA ILE A 71 -7.25 17.35 -4.05
C ILE A 71 -5.83 17.19 -4.58
N ASN A 72 -5.28 18.26 -5.19
CA ASN A 72 -3.92 18.23 -5.74
C ASN A 72 -2.88 17.94 -4.63
N ASN A 73 -2.98 18.62 -3.49
CA ASN A 73 -2.10 18.40 -2.34
C ASN A 73 -2.22 16.97 -1.76
N GLN A 74 -3.44 16.43 -1.70
CA GLN A 74 -3.65 15.08 -1.19
C GLN A 74 -3.11 14.01 -2.16
N LEU A 75 -3.22 14.20 -3.47
CA LEU A 75 -2.72 13.25 -4.45
C LEU A 75 -1.19 13.09 -4.42
N TYR A 76 -0.43 14.14 -4.09
CA TYR A 76 1.02 13.98 -3.83
C TYR A 76 1.31 13.01 -2.68
N ARG A 77 0.51 13.04 -1.62
CA ARG A 77 0.63 12.07 -0.51
C ARG A 77 0.23 10.67 -0.96
N VAL A 78 -0.85 10.56 -1.74
CA VAL A 78 -1.33 9.29 -2.30
C VAL A 78 -0.27 8.64 -3.17
N GLU A 79 0.43 9.40 -4.02
CA GLU A 79 1.54 8.89 -4.83
C GLU A 79 2.66 8.33 -3.93
N GLY A 80 3.02 9.07 -2.87
CA GLY A 80 4.02 8.63 -1.89
C GLY A 80 3.65 7.31 -1.21
N TYR A 81 2.43 7.19 -0.71
CA TYR A 81 1.93 5.95 -0.13
C TYR A 81 1.81 4.82 -1.14
N SER A 82 1.40 5.13 -2.38
CA SER A 82 1.32 4.16 -3.47
C SER A 82 2.69 3.55 -3.78
N LYS A 83 3.77 4.33 -3.75
CA LYS A 83 5.15 3.81 -3.91
C LYS A 83 5.52 2.80 -2.82
N VAL A 84 5.13 3.08 -1.57
CA VAL A 84 5.35 2.17 -0.44
C VAL A 84 4.59 0.86 -0.64
N ILE A 85 3.32 0.95 -1.06
CA ILE A 85 2.48 -0.23 -1.31
C ILE A 85 3.04 -1.06 -2.46
N ASP A 86 3.23 -0.45 -3.63
CA ASP A 86 3.68 -1.13 -4.85
C ASP A 86 5.03 -1.82 -4.63
N SER A 87 5.95 -1.19 -3.90
CA SER A 87 7.22 -1.80 -3.50
C SER A 87 7.01 -2.95 -2.53
N GLY A 88 6.15 -2.77 -1.53
CA GLY A 88 5.86 -3.74 -0.48
C GLY A 88 5.17 -5.01 -0.97
N VAL A 89 4.32 -4.90 -1.99
CA VAL A 89 3.63 -6.04 -2.63
C VAL A 89 4.29 -6.49 -3.94
N SER A 90 5.40 -5.83 -4.32
CA SER A 90 6.18 -6.10 -5.55
C SER A 90 5.32 -6.08 -6.82
N THR A 91 4.36 -5.16 -6.90
CA THR A 91 3.48 -4.99 -8.06
C THR A 91 3.22 -3.50 -8.28
N GLU A 92 3.58 -2.98 -9.45
CA GLU A 92 3.33 -1.58 -9.81
C GLU A 92 1.87 -1.42 -10.26
N LEU A 93 1.04 -0.82 -9.40
CA LEU A 93 -0.40 -0.70 -9.57
C LEU A 93 -0.90 0.68 -9.21
N LEU A 94 -0.69 1.09 -7.96
CA LEU A 94 -1.30 2.30 -7.41
C LEU A 94 -0.55 3.56 -7.85
N VAL A 95 0.76 3.48 -8.11
CA VAL A 95 1.54 4.63 -8.58
C VAL A 95 1.05 5.15 -9.93
N PRO A 96 0.89 4.32 -10.98
CA PRO A 96 0.32 4.77 -12.25
C PRO A 96 -1.08 5.39 -12.10
N ILE A 97 -1.94 4.80 -11.26
CA ILE A 97 -3.30 5.32 -11.00
C ILE A 97 -3.23 6.72 -10.36
N ALA A 98 -2.38 6.90 -9.34
CA ALA A 98 -2.18 8.19 -8.70
C ALA A 98 -1.66 9.25 -9.70
N ASN A 99 -0.73 8.87 -10.58
CA ASN A 99 -0.19 9.75 -11.61
C ASN A 99 -1.26 10.19 -12.63
N LYS A 100 -2.14 9.27 -13.04
CA LYS A 100 -3.27 9.57 -13.93
C LYS A 100 -4.25 10.56 -13.28
N MET A 101 -4.58 10.36 -12.00
CA MET A 101 -5.42 11.29 -11.24
C MET A 101 -4.76 12.66 -11.08
N ASN A 102 -3.46 12.70 -10.76
CA ASN A 102 -2.66 13.91 -10.70
C ASN A 102 -2.69 14.68 -12.02
N THR A 103 -2.57 13.98 -13.14
CA THR A 103 -2.61 14.60 -14.47
C THR A 103 -3.97 15.24 -14.73
N LYS A 104 -5.07 14.55 -14.41
CA LYS A 104 -6.43 15.07 -14.57
C LYS A 104 -6.67 16.32 -13.72
N ILE A 105 -6.36 16.30 -12.42
CA ILE A 105 -6.59 17.48 -11.55
C ILE A 105 -5.65 18.64 -11.87
N SER A 106 -4.42 18.35 -12.30
CA SER A 106 -3.46 19.40 -12.69
C SER A 106 -3.93 20.13 -13.93
N ALA A 107 -4.54 19.44 -14.89
CA ALA A 107 -5.14 20.07 -16.07
C ALA A 107 -6.27 21.02 -15.67
N ILE A 108 -7.19 20.56 -14.79
CA ILE A 108 -8.26 21.41 -14.27
C ILE A 108 -7.71 22.61 -13.50
N SER A 109 -6.71 22.39 -12.64
CA SER A 109 -6.05 23.47 -11.89
C SER A 109 -5.38 24.49 -12.81
N SER A 110 -4.76 24.05 -13.90
CA SER A 110 -4.14 24.95 -14.89
C SER A 110 -5.19 25.81 -15.58
N ASN A 111 -6.28 25.20 -16.04
CA ASN A 111 -7.40 25.90 -16.66
C ASN A 111 -7.98 26.96 -15.70
N TYR A 112 -8.28 26.57 -14.46
CA TYR A 112 -8.82 27.48 -13.45
C TYR A 112 -7.88 28.64 -13.13
N ASN A 113 -6.57 28.41 -13.06
CA ASN A 113 -5.60 29.48 -12.80
C ASN A 113 -5.47 30.47 -13.97
N GLU A 114 -5.82 30.07 -15.20
CA GLU A 114 -5.78 30.92 -16.39
C GLU A 114 -7.08 31.71 -16.58
N THR A 115 -8.23 31.11 -16.27
CA THR A 115 -9.56 31.67 -16.56
C THR A 115 -10.31 32.18 -15.33
N GLU A 116 -9.90 31.79 -14.13
CA GLU A 116 -10.64 31.95 -12.86
C GLU A 116 -12.04 31.30 -12.85
N GLU A 117 -12.34 30.46 -13.85
CA GLU A 117 -13.65 29.83 -14.04
C GLU A 117 -13.50 28.32 -14.25
N ILE A 118 -14.40 27.54 -13.65
CA ILE A 118 -14.50 26.09 -13.87
C ILE A 118 -15.41 25.85 -15.07
N THR A 119 -14.89 25.19 -16.09
CA THR A 119 -15.65 24.89 -17.30
C THR A 119 -16.49 23.62 -17.15
N GLU A 120 -17.48 23.44 -18.04
CA GLU A 120 -18.25 22.18 -18.11
C GLU A 120 -17.33 20.97 -18.38
N ALA A 121 -16.27 21.16 -19.17
CA ALA A 121 -15.29 20.10 -19.45
C ALA A 121 -14.48 19.73 -18.19
N ASP A 122 -14.11 20.70 -17.36
CA ASP A 122 -13.43 20.45 -16.09
C ASP A 122 -14.33 19.67 -15.13
N GLN A 123 -15.61 20.06 -15.06
CA GLN A 123 -16.61 19.37 -14.24
C GLN A 123 -16.84 17.92 -14.72
N GLU A 124 -16.89 17.68 -16.03
CA GLU A 124 -17.01 16.33 -16.60
C GLU A 124 -15.81 15.45 -16.20
N VAL A 125 -14.59 15.98 -16.33
CA VAL A 125 -13.35 15.27 -15.93
C VAL A 125 -13.37 14.97 -14.44
N PHE A 126 -13.77 15.94 -13.61
CA PHE A 126 -13.87 15.74 -12.17
C PHE A 126 -14.93 14.71 -11.80
N ASN A 127 -16.11 14.75 -12.41
CA ASN A 127 -17.16 13.75 -12.20
C ASN A 127 -16.67 12.34 -12.53
N GLN A 128 -15.90 12.19 -13.61
CA GLN A 128 -15.27 10.91 -13.94
C GLN A 128 -14.24 10.50 -12.88
N MET A 129 -13.43 11.42 -12.37
CA MET A 129 -12.50 11.13 -11.27
C MET A 129 -13.23 10.65 -10.02
N VAL A 130 -14.34 11.27 -9.66
CA VAL A 130 -15.18 10.88 -8.51
C VAL A 130 -15.71 9.45 -8.71
N GLN A 131 -16.23 9.13 -9.90
CA GLN A 131 -16.74 7.78 -10.22
C GLN A 131 -15.62 6.73 -10.20
N ASP A 132 -14.48 7.03 -10.82
CA ASP A 132 -13.30 6.17 -10.80
C ASP A 132 -12.84 5.92 -9.36
N SER A 133 -12.82 6.96 -8.53
CA SER A 133 -12.38 6.88 -7.13
C SER A 133 -13.25 5.98 -6.27
N ARG A 134 -14.58 5.97 -6.49
CA ARG A 134 -15.48 5.01 -5.83
C ARG A 134 -15.06 3.57 -6.11
N LYS A 135 -14.91 3.22 -7.39
CA LYS A 135 -14.51 1.88 -7.84
C LYS A 135 -13.11 1.51 -7.35
N ILE A 136 -12.16 2.44 -7.42
CA ILE A 136 -10.80 2.21 -6.92
C ILE A 136 -10.82 1.90 -5.42
N SER A 137 -11.60 2.62 -4.62
CA SER A 137 -11.68 2.38 -3.17
C SER A 137 -12.27 0.99 -2.83
N GLU A 138 -13.28 0.55 -3.59
CA GLU A 138 -13.86 -0.79 -3.47
C GLU A 138 -12.81 -1.86 -3.84
N LEU A 139 -12.15 -1.72 -4.98
CA LEU A 139 -11.12 -2.65 -5.43
C LEU A 139 -9.91 -2.71 -4.48
N ILE A 140 -9.49 -1.58 -3.89
CA ILE A 140 -8.43 -1.57 -2.87
C ILE A 140 -8.84 -2.43 -1.67
N THR A 141 -10.10 -2.32 -1.25
CA THR A 141 -10.66 -3.12 -0.15
C THR A 141 -10.49 -4.61 -0.43
N GLU A 142 -10.89 -5.04 -1.61
CA GLU A 142 -10.88 -6.45 -2.01
C GLU A 142 -9.47 -7.01 -2.23
N ILE A 143 -8.63 -6.23 -2.91
CA ILE A 143 -7.30 -6.68 -3.34
C ILE A 143 -6.32 -6.68 -2.16
N TYR A 144 -6.34 -5.66 -1.31
CA TYR A 144 -5.28 -5.45 -0.31
C TYR A 144 -5.64 -5.91 1.11
N TYR A 145 -6.92 -6.02 1.50
CA TYR A 145 -7.28 -6.45 2.86
C TYR A 145 -7.59 -7.95 2.94
N GLN A 146 -7.18 -8.60 4.04
CA GLN A 146 -7.32 -10.06 4.21
C GLN A 146 -8.76 -10.55 4.43
N ASN A 147 -9.72 -9.68 4.76
CA ASN A 147 -11.13 -10.03 5.00
C ASN A 147 -12.11 -8.95 4.49
N ASN A 148 -11.68 -8.06 3.60
CA ASN A 148 -12.44 -6.87 3.18
C ASN A 148 -12.84 -5.95 4.37
N ILE A 149 -12.14 -6.04 5.50
CA ILE A 149 -12.38 -5.24 6.71
C ILE A 149 -11.20 -4.30 6.93
N HIS A 150 -11.46 -2.99 6.81
CA HIS A 150 -10.49 -1.91 6.96
C HIS A 150 -9.95 -1.78 8.40
N GLN A 151 -10.78 -2.06 9.40
CA GLN A 151 -10.52 -1.76 10.81
C GLN A 151 -9.62 -2.80 11.52
N GLU A 152 -9.50 -4.02 10.98
CA GLU A 152 -8.62 -5.05 11.56
C GLU A 152 -7.18 -4.99 11.02
N GLY A 153 -6.92 -4.12 10.03
CA GLY A 153 -5.58 -3.69 9.61
C GLY A 153 -4.68 -4.76 8.96
N LYS A 154 -5.16 -5.99 8.76
CA LYS A 154 -4.38 -7.05 8.13
C LYS A 154 -4.45 -6.97 6.61
N ILE A 155 -3.30 -6.76 6.01
CA ILE A 155 -3.14 -6.66 4.57
C ILE A 155 -2.57 -7.93 3.93
N LYS A 156 -2.79 -8.08 2.63
CA LYS A 156 -2.16 -9.09 1.79
C LYS A 156 -0.83 -8.52 1.27
N LEU A 157 0.29 -9.08 1.72
CA LEU A 157 1.62 -8.76 1.15
C LEU A 157 1.81 -9.34 -0.25
N LYS A 158 1.02 -10.36 -0.60
CA LYS A 158 0.94 -10.93 -1.93
C LYS A 158 -0.48 -10.77 -2.43
N ILE A 159 -0.68 -9.82 -3.33
CA ILE A 159 -1.97 -9.53 -3.94
C ILE A 159 -2.21 -10.43 -5.16
N THR A 160 -3.47 -10.64 -5.48
CA THR A 160 -3.96 -11.42 -6.62
C THR A 160 -5.27 -10.80 -7.12
N ASN A 161 -5.73 -11.18 -8.31
CA ASN A 161 -7.01 -10.74 -8.88
C ASN A 161 -7.12 -9.21 -8.99
N TYR A 162 -6.04 -8.55 -9.43
CA TYR A 162 -5.98 -7.09 -9.53
C TYR A 162 -6.25 -6.55 -10.94
N GLU A 163 -6.73 -7.41 -11.85
CA GLU A 163 -6.93 -7.08 -13.26
C GLU A 163 -7.89 -5.90 -13.44
N GLU A 164 -9.00 -5.87 -12.71
CA GLU A 164 -9.96 -4.75 -12.76
C GLU A 164 -9.32 -3.43 -12.30
N LEU A 165 -8.42 -3.47 -11.32
CA LEU A 165 -7.71 -2.28 -10.87
C LEU A 165 -6.71 -1.75 -11.91
N THR A 166 -6.25 -2.60 -12.85
CA THR A 166 -5.34 -2.16 -13.92
C THR A 166 -6.01 -1.24 -14.94
N GLU A 167 -7.33 -1.26 -15.07
CA GLU A 167 -8.07 -0.40 -15.99
C GLU A 167 -7.95 1.11 -15.64
N PHE A 168 -7.60 1.39 -14.38
CA PHE A 168 -7.43 2.76 -13.88
C PHE A 168 -6.02 3.32 -14.08
N LYS A 169 -5.07 2.51 -14.55
CA LYS A 169 -3.73 2.98 -14.93
C LYS A 169 -3.78 3.88 -16.15
#